data_AF-A0A5E5QQ87-F1
#
_entry.id   AF-A0A5E5QQ87-F1
#
_cell.length_a   1.000
_cell.length_b   1.000
_cell.length_c   1.000
_cell.angle_alpha   90.00
_cell.angle_beta   90.00
_cell.angle_gamma   90.00
#
_symmetry.space_group_name_H-M   'P 1'
#
loop_
_entity.id
_entity.type
_entity.pdbx_description
1 polymer ?
#
loop_
_entity_poly.entity_id
_entity_poly.type
_entity_poly.pdbx_seq_one_letter_code
_entity_poly.pdbx_strand_id
1 'polypeptide(L)'
;MNKLLKFIVGYLSFLYSDYEAVISSTKIDKEHSSYNGVIYLKINDLIIKISLDRDQLFIDFKSTLHKKTDYFSHDLVWALITSKIKDELFNKEDVVFLHRYMDKILELFAENNYLNTEKKLKKLRKKRMKKIDECNFEVSPFNNINTFI
;
A
#
# COMPACT_ATOMS: atom_id res chain seq x y z
N MET A 1 2.97 -16.94 -8.16
CA MET A 1 4.20 -16.24 -8.61
C MET A 1 4.14 -15.68 -10.04
N ASN A 2 3.74 -16.46 -11.06
CA ASN A 2 3.71 -15.98 -12.46
C ASN A 2 2.88 -14.70 -12.66
N LYS A 3 1.70 -14.58 -12.03
CA LYS A 3 0.85 -13.37 -12.07
C LYS A 3 1.56 -12.13 -11.50
N LEU A 4 2.18 -12.24 -10.32
CA LEU A 4 2.89 -11.13 -9.67
C LEU A 4 4.09 -10.66 -10.51
N LEU A 5 4.89 -11.59 -11.05
CA LEU A 5 5.99 -11.26 -11.94
C LEU A 5 5.51 -10.64 -13.25
N LYS A 6 4.44 -11.18 -13.86
CA LYS A 6 3.80 -10.58 -15.05
C LYS A 6 3.33 -9.15 -14.80
N PHE A 7 2.76 -8.89 -13.62
CA PHE A 7 2.35 -7.54 -13.24
C PHE A 7 3.56 -6.61 -13.12
N ILE A 8 4.62 -7.05 -12.41
CA ILE A 8 5.84 -6.25 -12.27
C ILE A 8 6.44 -5.93 -13.64
N VAL A 9 6.60 -6.94 -14.50
CA VAL A 9 7.15 -6.75 -15.85
C VAL A 9 6.26 -5.86 -16.72
N GLY A 10 4.93 -6.03 -16.63
CA GLY A 10 3.99 -5.31 -17.49
C GLY A 10 3.71 -3.87 -17.07
N TYR A 11 3.84 -3.54 -15.78
CA TYR A 11 3.39 -2.25 -15.25
C TYR A 11 4.41 -1.54 -14.36
N LEU A 12 5.33 -2.26 -13.73
CA LEU A 12 6.30 -1.70 -12.77
C LEU A 12 7.75 -1.91 -13.20
N SER A 13 7.99 -2.20 -14.48
CA SER A 13 9.33 -2.37 -15.03
C SER A 13 10.17 -1.11 -14.91
N PHE A 14 9.54 0.06 -14.92
CA PHE A 14 10.18 1.36 -14.72
C PHE A 14 10.93 1.45 -13.38
N LEU A 15 10.49 0.73 -12.34
CA LEU A 15 11.21 0.67 -11.07
C LEU A 15 12.63 0.12 -11.25
N TYR A 16 12.85 -0.76 -12.21
CA TYR A 16 14.17 -1.32 -12.51
C TYR A 16 14.95 -0.44 -13.48
N SER A 17 14.32 0.02 -14.56
CA SER A 17 15.03 0.79 -15.60
C SER A 17 15.42 2.18 -15.16
N ASP A 18 14.56 2.84 -14.37
CA ASP A 18 14.71 4.27 -14.08
C ASP A 18 15.18 4.50 -12.64
N TYR A 19 14.94 3.52 -11.75
CA TYR A 19 15.18 3.64 -10.30
C TYR A 19 16.07 2.54 -9.73
N GLU A 20 16.65 1.69 -10.57
CA GLU A 20 17.60 0.63 -10.18
C GLU A 20 17.09 -0.26 -9.03
N ALA A 21 15.78 -0.53 -8.99
CA ALA A 21 15.19 -1.35 -7.95
C ALA A 21 15.81 -2.75 -7.91
N VAL A 22 16.15 -3.22 -6.71
CA VAL A 22 16.71 -4.56 -6.48
C VAL A 22 15.72 -5.41 -5.68
N ILE A 23 15.53 -6.66 -6.08
CA ILE A 23 14.78 -7.63 -5.28
C ILE A 23 15.57 -7.93 -4.00
N SER A 24 15.03 -7.53 -2.86
CA SER A 24 15.64 -7.73 -1.55
C SER A 24 15.16 -9.02 -0.86
N SER A 25 13.93 -9.46 -1.14
CA SER A 25 13.37 -10.69 -0.58
C SER A 25 12.11 -11.11 -1.35
N THR A 26 11.75 -12.38 -1.24
CA THR A 26 10.50 -12.94 -1.76
C THR A 26 9.90 -13.90 -0.74
N LYS A 27 8.58 -13.87 -0.56
CA LYS A 27 7.83 -14.86 0.21
C LYS A 27 6.71 -15.42 -0.66
N ILE A 28 6.60 -16.74 -0.70
CA ILE A 28 5.58 -17.43 -1.49
C ILE A 28 4.82 -18.31 -0.52
N ASP A 29 3.51 -18.15 -0.49
CA ASP A 29 2.67 -19.12 0.19
C ASP A 29 2.55 -20.34 -0.73
N LYS A 30 3.05 -21.49 -0.26
CA LYS A 30 3.00 -22.76 -0.99
C LYS A 30 1.83 -23.63 -0.55
N GLU A 31 1.17 -23.29 0.56
CA GLU A 31 0.13 -24.11 1.19
C GLU A 31 -1.26 -23.79 0.66
N HIS A 32 -1.44 -22.63 0.02
CA HIS A 32 -2.69 -22.23 -0.59
C HIS A 32 -2.58 -22.19 -2.12
N SER A 33 -3.53 -22.86 -2.79
CA SER A 33 -3.65 -22.91 -4.25
C SER A 33 -3.99 -21.53 -4.86
N SER A 34 -4.47 -20.59 -4.04
CA SER A 34 -4.51 -19.16 -4.34
C SER A 34 -3.08 -18.62 -4.29
N TYR A 35 -2.58 -18.19 -5.45
CA TYR A 35 -1.23 -17.74 -5.78
C TYR A 35 -0.68 -16.54 -4.97
N ASN A 36 -0.80 -16.59 -3.65
CA ASN A 36 -0.42 -15.54 -2.74
C ASN A 36 1.10 -15.44 -2.65
N GLY A 37 1.60 -14.23 -2.80
CA GLY A 37 3.04 -14.01 -2.87
C GLY A 37 3.39 -12.56 -2.61
N VAL A 38 4.60 -12.37 -2.12
CA VAL A 38 5.13 -11.06 -1.76
C VAL A 38 6.53 -10.92 -2.34
N ILE A 39 6.77 -9.80 -3.02
CA ILE A 39 8.10 -9.38 -3.48
C ILE A 39 8.45 -8.08 -2.78
N TYR A 40 9.67 -7.98 -2.29
CA TYR A 40 10.20 -6.78 -1.67
C TYR A 40 11.27 -6.18 -2.58
N LEU A 41 10.99 -5.01 -3.14
CA LEU A 41 11.94 -4.24 -3.93
C LEU A 41 12.60 -3.17 -3.04
N LYS A 42 13.89 -2.93 -3.24
CA LYS A 42 14.63 -1.88 -2.54
C LYS A 42 15.14 -0.86 -3.55
N ILE A 43 14.94 0.42 -3.25
CA ILE A 43 15.50 1.57 -3.95
C ILE A 43 16.04 2.52 -2.87
N ASN A 44 17.36 2.72 -2.79
CA ASN A 44 17.99 3.49 -1.72
C ASN A 44 17.50 3.05 -0.32
N ASP A 45 16.89 3.96 0.44
CA ASP A 45 16.31 3.71 1.75
C ASP A 45 14.84 3.25 1.72
N LEU A 46 14.24 3.10 0.55
CA LEU A 46 12.85 2.69 0.38
C LEU A 46 12.76 1.18 0.12
N ILE A 47 11.88 0.51 0.87
CA ILE A 47 11.36 -0.82 0.56
C ILE A 47 9.94 -0.68 0.02
N ILE A 48 9.71 -1.23 -1.16
CA ILE A 48 8.40 -1.40 -1.78
C ILE A 48 8.02 -2.86 -1.65
N LYS A 49 6.99 -3.14 -0.87
CA LYS A 49 6.38 -4.47 -0.74
C LYS A 49 5.24 -4.57 -1.73
N ILE A 50 5.32 -5.53 -2.64
CA ILE A 50 4.27 -5.84 -3.61
C ILE A 50 3.70 -7.19 -3.24
N SER A 51 2.43 -7.25 -2.84
CA SER A 51 1.75 -8.50 -2.51
C SER A 51 0.56 -8.75 -3.41
N LEU A 52 0.36 -10.03 -3.75
CA LEU A 52 -0.84 -10.52 -4.41
C LEU A 52 -1.61 -11.35 -3.39
N ASP A 53 -2.86 -11.01 -3.14
CA ASP A 53 -3.78 -11.79 -2.31
C ASP A 53 -5.14 -11.88 -3.01
N ARG A 54 -5.67 -13.10 -3.21
CA ARG A 54 -6.95 -13.36 -3.91
C ARG A 54 -7.10 -12.57 -5.23
N ASP A 55 -6.05 -12.57 -6.04
CA ASP A 55 -5.94 -11.83 -7.32
C ASP A 55 -5.99 -10.30 -7.21
N GLN A 56 -5.89 -9.75 -6.01
CA GLN A 56 -5.77 -8.31 -5.76
C GLN A 56 -4.32 -7.95 -5.44
N LEU A 57 -3.84 -6.89 -6.06
CA LEU A 57 -2.51 -6.36 -5.85
C LEU A 57 -2.53 -5.29 -4.77
N PHE A 58 -1.53 -5.34 -3.92
CA PHE A 58 -1.29 -4.36 -2.88
C PHE A 58 0.16 -3.90 -2.94
N ILE A 59 0.36 -2.60 -2.72
CA ILE A 59 1.68 -1.99 -2.66
C ILE A 59 1.79 -1.24 -1.33
N ASP A 60 2.83 -1.56 -0.57
CA ASP A 60 3.16 -0.90 0.68
C ASP A 60 4.58 -0.37 0.65
N PHE A 61 4.82 0.72 1.37
CA PHE A 61 6.08 1.44 1.42
C PHE A 61 6.65 1.44 2.85
N LYS A 62 7.96 1.27 2.99
CA LYS A 62 8.67 1.32 4.27
C LYS A 62 10.06 1.93 4.08
N SER A 63 10.56 2.69 5.04
CA SER A 63 11.97 3.11 5.06
C SER A 63 12.87 2.11 5.78
N THR A 64 14.09 1.89 5.30
CA THR A 64 15.14 1.09 5.98
C THR A 64 15.84 1.84 7.11
N LEU A 65 15.66 3.16 7.20
CA LEU A 65 16.41 4.02 8.13
C LEU A 65 16.14 3.72 9.61
N HIS A 66 14.96 3.17 9.94
CA HIS A 66 14.67 2.73 11.30
C HIS A 66 14.19 1.28 11.35
N LYS A 67 14.67 0.52 12.34
CA LYS A 67 14.35 -0.91 12.49
C LYS A 67 12.86 -1.18 12.77
N LYS A 68 12.15 -0.21 13.38
CA LYS A 68 10.74 -0.30 13.77
C LYS A 68 9.83 0.60 12.92
N THR A 69 10.10 0.73 11.62
CA THR A 69 9.20 1.45 10.70
C THR A 69 8.04 0.56 10.29
N ASP A 70 6.84 1.12 10.32
CA ASP A 70 5.62 0.49 9.80
C ASP A 70 5.64 0.51 8.27
N TYR A 71 4.99 -0.48 7.66
CA TYR A 71 4.60 -0.37 6.25
C TYR A 71 3.43 0.60 6.13
N PHE A 72 3.44 1.46 5.12
CA PHE A 72 2.36 2.36 4.76
C PHE A 72 1.79 1.99 3.40
N SER A 73 0.49 1.76 3.34
CA SER A 73 -0.21 1.37 2.12
C SER A 73 -0.20 2.49 1.08
N HIS A 74 -0.27 2.09 -0.19
CA HIS A 74 -0.23 2.99 -1.34
C HIS A 74 -1.30 4.07 -1.33
N ASP A 75 -2.52 3.78 -0.87
CA ASP A 75 -3.58 4.78 -0.73
C ASP A 75 -3.22 5.90 0.25
N LEU A 76 -2.48 5.60 1.33
CA LEU A 76 -2.02 6.62 2.28
C LEU A 76 -0.94 7.52 1.66
N VAL A 77 -0.02 6.93 0.90
CA VAL A 77 1.02 7.69 0.18
C VAL A 77 0.39 8.54 -0.92
N TRP A 78 -0.60 8.00 -1.64
CA TRP A 78 -1.42 8.74 -2.59
C TRP A 78 -2.09 9.94 -1.93
N ALA A 79 -2.78 9.72 -0.81
CA ALA A 79 -3.47 10.79 -0.08
C ALA A 79 -2.50 11.85 0.43
N LEU A 80 -1.31 11.45 0.86
CA LEU A 80 -0.27 12.39 1.28
C LEU A 80 0.21 13.28 0.13
N ILE A 81 0.39 12.72 -1.07
CA ILE A 81 0.92 13.45 -2.23
C ILE A 81 -0.15 14.31 -2.91
N THR A 82 -1.37 13.78 -3.05
CA THR A 82 -2.44 14.39 -3.86
C THR A 82 -3.50 15.11 -3.03
N SER A 83 -3.51 14.92 -1.70
CA SER A 83 -4.59 15.35 -0.80
C SER A 83 -5.96 14.76 -1.15
N LYS A 84 -6.02 13.68 -1.95
CA LYS A 84 -7.25 12.99 -2.34
C LYS A 84 -7.32 11.62 -1.67
N ILE A 85 -8.53 11.21 -1.30
CA ILE A 85 -8.79 9.84 -0.82
C ILE A 85 -9.06 8.97 -2.05
N LYS A 86 -8.55 7.74 -2.04
CA LYS A 86 -8.82 6.71 -3.04
C LYS A 86 -9.08 5.37 -2.35
N ASP A 87 -9.69 4.45 -3.08
CA ASP A 87 -9.90 3.08 -2.63
C ASP A 87 -8.57 2.33 -2.46
N GLU A 88 -8.53 1.34 -1.57
CA GLU A 88 -7.29 0.61 -1.27
C GLU A 88 -6.85 -0.32 -2.42
N LEU A 89 -7.76 -0.66 -3.33
CA LEU A 89 -7.50 -1.54 -4.47
C LEU A 89 -6.56 -0.87 -5.48
N PHE A 90 -5.53 -1.62 -5.87
CA PHE A 90 -4.54 -1.18 -6.85
C PHE A 90 -5.06 -1.34 -8.28
N ASN A 91 -4.99 -0.29 -9.10
CA ASN A 91 -5.51 -0.24 -10.47
C ASN A 91 -4.53 0.42 -11.45
N LYS A 92 -4.97 0.70 -12.69
CA LYS A 92 -4.12 1.32 -13.71
C LYS A 92 -3.71 2.77 -13.40
N GLU A 93 -4.60 3.55 -12.76
CA GLU A 93 -4.27 4.92 -12.34
C GLU A 93 -3.14 4.94 -11.32
N ASP A 94 -3.04 3.88 -10.52
CA ASP A 94 -1.96 3.71 -9.55
C ASP A 94 -0.61 3.49 -10.20
N VAL A 95 -0.57 2.76 -11.30
CA VAL A 95 0.66 2.60 -12.10
C VAL A 95 1.12 3.97 -12.60
N VAL A 96 0.19 4.76 -13.16
CA VAL A 96 0.48 6.10 -13.66
C VAL A 96 0.95 7.02 -12.54
N PHE A 97 0.32 6.94 -11.37
CA PHE A 97 0.73 7.69 -10.19
C PHE A 97 2.14 7.32 -9.74
N LEU A 98 2.44 6.03 -9.62
CA LEU A 98 3.76 5.60 -9.17
C LEU A 98 4.82 6.09 -10.15
N HIS A 99 4.61 5.89 -11.45
CA HIS A 99 5.54 6.37 -12.47
C HIS A 99 5.72 7.90 -12.41
N ARG A 100 4.65 8.66 -12.17
CA ARG A 100 4.72 10.14 -12.13
C ARG A 100 5.35 10.68 -10.85
N TYR A 101 5.15 10.01 -9.72
CA TYR A 101 5.49 10.55 -8.39
C TYR A 101 6.60 9.76 -7.67
N MET A 102 7.27 8.82 -8.33
CA MET A 102 8.29 7.98 -7.69
C MET A 102 9.41 8.82 -7.06
N ASP A 103 9.93 9.84 -7.73
CA ASP A 103 10.93 10.76 -7.16
C ASP A 103 10.47 11.39 -5.84
N LYS A 104 9.22 11.85 -5.81
CA LYS A 104 8.60 12.43 -4.62
C LYS A 104 8.39 11.39 -3.53
N ILE A 105 8.06 10.15 -3.88
CA ILE A 105 7.96 9.04 -2.92
C ILE A 105 9.36 8.77 -2.33
N LEU A 106 10.41 8.70 -3.14
CA LEU A 106 11.78 8.54 -2.64
C LEU A 106 12.16 9.67 -1.68
N GLU A 107 11.88 10.92 -2.06
CA GLU A 107 12.11 12.10 -1.21
C GLU A 107 11.36 12.00 0.12
N LEU A 108 10.10 11.56 0.13
CA LEU A 108 9.29 11.41 1.35
C LEU A 108 9.89 10.40 2.33
N PHE A 109 10.53 9.34 1.83
CA PHE A 109 11.12 8.27 2.63
C PHE A 109 12.64 8.41 2.86
N ALA A 110 13.26 9.47 2.33
CA ALA A 110 14.64 9.83 2.56
C ALA A 110 14.88 10.33 4.00
N GLU A 111 16.15 10.27 4.45
CA GLU A 111 16.56 10.54 5.83
C GLU A 111 16.05 11.87 6.39
N ASN A 112 16.22 12.94 5.63
CA ASN A 112 15.85 14.29 6.07
C ASN A 112 14.34 14.49 6.23
N ASN A 113 13.52 13.68 5.54
CA ASN A 113 12.07 13.87 5.47
C ASN A 113 11.28 12.82 6.25
N TYR A 114 11.87 11.64 6.48
CA TYR A 114 11.15 10.46 6.94
C TYR A 114 10.35 10.70 8.23
N LEU A 115 10.94 11.31 9.26
CA LEU A 115 10.24 11.54 10.53
C LEU A 115 8.97 12.40 10.39
N ASN A 116 9.00 13.38 9.49
CA ASN A 116 7.84 14.21 9.20
C ASN A 116 6.79 13.45 8.38
N THR A 117 7.25 12.74 7.35
CA THR A 117 6.41 11.86 6.51
C THR A 117 5.69 10.82 7.35
N GLU A 118 6.40 10.12 8.23
CA GLU A 118 5.85 9.09 9.11
C GLU A 118 4.74 9.65 10.00
N LYS A 119 4.96 10.82 10.63
CA LYS A 119 3.94 11.49 11.44
C LYS A 119 2.69 11.81 10.63
N LYS A 120 2.84 12.27 9.38
CA LYS A 120 1.71 12.59 8.50
C LYS A 120 0.96 11.33 8.08
N LEU A 121 1.66 10.27 7.68
CA LEU A 121 1.06 8.99 7.30
C LEU A 121 0.33 8.33 8.47
N LYS A 122 0.90 8.35 9.68
CA LYS A 122 0.24 7.87 10.91
C LYS A 122 -1.05 8.64 11.20
N LYS A 123 -1.07 9.96 10.98
CA LYS A 123 -2.29 10.78 11.11
C LYS A 123 -3.34 10.40 10.06
N LEU A 124 -2.94 10.20 8.79
CA LEU A 124 -3.85 9.77 7.73
C LEU A 124 -4.46 8.39 8.03
N ARG A 125 -3.64 7.42 8.48
CA ARG A 125 -4.12 6.10 8.91
C ARG A 125 -5.17 6.20 10.02
N LYS A 126 -4.92 7.01 11.06
CA LYS A 126 -5.89 7.21 12.16
C LYS A 126 -7.21 7.80 11.67
N LYS A 127 -7.16 8.78 10.77
CA LYS A 127 -8.37 9.36 10.16
C LYS A 127 -9.16 8.31 9.36
N ARG A 128 -8.45 7.46 8.60
CA ARG A 128 -9.06 6.37 7.83
C ARG A 128 -9.77 5.37 8.74
N MET A 129 -9.10 4.91 9.80
CA MET A 129 -9.69 3.98 10.77
C MET A 129 -10.96 4.55 11.40
N LYS A 130 -10.93 5.80 11.87
CA LYS A 130 -12.10 6.46 12.46
C LYS A 130 -13.29 6.51 11.50
N LYS A 131 -13.05 6.78 10.21
CA LYS A 131 -14.11 6.83 9.19
C LYS A 131 -14.74 5.45 8.95
N ILE A 132 -13.93 4.39 8.98
CA ILE A 132 -14.42 3.00 8.87
C ILE A 132 -15.26 2.64 10.09
N ASP A 133 -14.80 3.01 11.30
CA ASP A 133 -15.54 2.78 12.54
C ASP A 133 -16.89 3.53 12.53
N GLU A 134 -16.90 4.80 12.09
CA GLU A 134 -18.13 5.60 11.94
C GLU A 134 -19.10 5.01 10.90
N CYS A 135 -18.60 4.52 9.75
CA CYS A 135 -19.45 3.84 8.75
C CYS A 135 -19.99 2.49 9.24
N ASN A 136 -19.26 1.76 10.09
CA ASN A 136 -19.71 0.49 10.66
C ASN A 136 -20.73 0.68 11.80
N PHE A 137 -20.77 1.86 12.43
CA PHE A 137 -21.77 2.19 13.45
C PHE A 137 -23.13 2.60 12.87
N GLU A 138 -23.21 2.97 11.60
CA GLU A 138 -24.48 3.29 10.93
C GLU A 138 -25.22 2.06 10.39
N VAL A 139 -24.61 0.86 10.46
CA VAL A 139 -25.24 -0.40 10.04
C VAL A 139 -25.52 -1.29 11.26
N SER A 140 -26.67 -1.04 11.88
CA SER A 140 -27.38 -1.80 12.95
C SER A 140 -27.40 -1.10 14.31
N PRO A 141 -28.60 -0.68 14.78
CA PRO A 141 -29.52 -1.67 15.32
C PRO A 141 -30.99 -1.42 14.92
N PHE A 142 -31.56 -2.30 14.10
CA PHE A 142 -32.98 -2.63 14.22
C PHE A 142 -33.18 -4.10 13.84
N ASN A 143 -32.98 -4.98 14.82
CA ASN A 143 -33.68 -6.25 14.86
C ASN A 143 -34.25 -6.44 16.26
N ASN A 144 -35.57 -6.70 16.27
CA ASN A 144 -36.48 -7.12 17.35
C ASN A 144 -36.86 -6.00 18.35
N ILE A 145 -38.14 -5.81 18.73
CA ILE A 145 -39.14 -6.78 19.22
C ILE A 145 -40.59 -6.21 19.05
N ASN A 146 -41.53 -7.09 18.67
CA ASN A 146 -43.00 -7.12 18.86
C ASN A 146 -43.79 -5.90 19.35
N THR A 147 -44.92 -5.57 18.69
CA THR A 147 -46.23 -5.29 19.36
C THR A 147 -47.40 -5.30 18.34
N PHE A 148 -48.42 -6.15 18.57
CA PHE A 148 -49.88 -6.07 18.21
C PHE A 148 -50.29 -5.41 16.88
N ILE A 149 -51.10 -6.02 15.99
CA ILE A 149 -52.48 -6.53 16.12
C ILE A 149 -52.71 -7.65 15.10
#